data_AF-A0A4P9ZZX2-F1
#
_entry.id   AF-A0A4P9ZZX2-F1
#
_cell.length_a   1.000
_cell.length_b   1.000
_cell.length_c   1.000
_cell.angle_alpha   90.00
_cell.angle_beta   90.00
_cell.angle_gamma   90.00
#
_symmetry.space_group_name_H-M   'P 1'
#
loop_
_entity.id
_entity.type
_entity.pdbx_description
1 polymer ?
#
loop_
_entity_poly.entity_id
_entity_poly.type
_entity_poly.pdbx_seq_one_letter_code
_entity_poly.pdbx_strand_id
1 'polypeptide(L)'
;VTSLIYVERLRSYLPITARGSSGTPYRIFMGALMLADKFLNDNKSFRTQTIAAATGDLFDVQQINQMEATFMSLVRYKLWINCKDLDDFV
;
A
#
# COMPACT_ATOMS: atom_id res chain seq x y z
N VAL A 1 4.88 -7.04 7.33
CA VAL A 1 5.07 -6.05 8.41
C VAL A 1 5.09 -4.63 7.85
N THR A 2 6.00 -4.29 6.93
CA THR A 2 6.10 -2.96 6.27
C THR A 2 4.79 -2.42 5.69
N SER A 3 4.00 -3.26 5.01
CA SER A 3 2.68 -2.85 4.50
C SER A 3 1.70 -2.41 5.59
N LEU A 4 1.74 -3.02 6.76
CA LEU A 4 0.88 -2.64 7.90
C LEU A 4 1.35 -1.34 8.54
N ILE A 5 2.66 -1.12 8.64
CA ILE A 5 3.25 0.16 9.08
C ILE A 5 2.76 1.30 8.16
N TYR A 6 2.72 1.08 6.85
CA TYR A 6 2.19 2.07 5.92
C TYR A 6 0.70 2.36 6.12
N VAL A 7 -0.11 1.35 6.42
CA VAL A 7 -1.54 1.55 6.74
C VAL A 7 -1.71 2.34 8.04
N GLU A 8 -0.90 2.07 9.07
CA GLU A 8 -0.96 2.84 10.32
C GLU A 8 -0.53 4.30 10.13
N ARG A 9 0.49 4.54 9.30
CA ARG A 9 0.88 5.91 8.88
C ARG A 9 -0.25 6.60 8.14
N LEU A 10 -0.92 5.90 7.23
CA LEU A 10 -2.09 6.44 6.53
C LEU A 10 -3.20 6.83 7.52
N ARG A 11 -3.48 5.99 8.53
CA ARG A 11 -4.45 6.28 9.59
C ARG A 11 -4.13 7.59 10.31
N SER A 12 -2.86 7.87 10.56
CA SER A 12 -2.41 9.11 11.18
C SER A 12 -2.53 10.35 10.29
N TYR A 13 -2.56 10.18 8.96
CA TYR A 13 -2.72 11.28 7.99
C TYR A 13 -4.17 11.54 7.59
N LEU A 14 -5.07 10.58 7.83
CA LEU A 14 -6.47 10.74 7.50
C LEU A 14 -7.18 11.61 8.55
N PRO A 15 -8.09 12.51 8.12
CA PRO A 15 -8.94 13.24 9.05
C PRO A 15 -9.89 12.27 9.76
N ILE A 16 -10.28 12.58 11.00
CA ILE A 16 -11.24 11.79 11.81
C ILE A 16 -12.58 11.60 11.09
N THR A 17 -12.93 12.49 10.16
CA THR A 17 -14.16 12.43 9.35
C THR A 17 -14.05 11.55 8.11
N ALA A 18 -12.86 11.03 7.78
CA ALA A 18 -12.67 10.18 6.61
C ALA A 18 -13.50 8.91 6.72
N ARG A 19 -14.35 8.66 5.72
CA ARG A 19 -15.16 7.45 5.62
C ARG A 19 -14.86 6.74 4.31
N GLY A 20 -14.42 5.49 4.41
CA GLY A 20 -14.26 4.60 3.27
C GLY A 20 -15.56 3.88 2.93
N SER A 21 -15.72 3.49 1.68
CA SER A 21 -16.72 2.49 1.27
C SER A 21 -16.24 1.07 1.62
N SER A 22 -17.11 0.06 1.50
CA SER A 22 -16.77 -1.35 1.76
C SER A 22 -15.54 -1.84 0.96
N GLY A 23 -15.33 -1.32 -0.26
CA GLY A 23 -14.17 -1.66 -1.10
C GLY A 23 -12.87 -0.91 -0.76
N THR A 24 -12.96 0.15 0.04
CA THR A 24 -11.82 1.07 0.29
C THR A 24 -10.68 0.41 1.06
N PRO A 25 -10.92 -0.34 2.16
CA PRO A 25 -9.84 -1.00 2.90
C PRO A 25 -9.01 -1.95 2.03
N TYR A 26 -9.65 -2.70 1.13
CA TYR A 26 -8.96 -3.63 0.23
C TYR A 26 -8.03 -2.91 -0.75
N ARG A 27 -8.50 -1.79 -1.33
CA ARG A 27 -7.70 -0.97 -2.27
C ARG A 27 -6.53 -0.30 -1.56
N ILE A 28 -6.75 0.19 -0.34
CA ILE A 28 -5.71 0.77 0.51
C ILE A 28 -4.65 -0.29 0.83
N PHE A 29 -5.08 -1.47 1.28
CA PHE A 29 -4.16 -2.55 1.62
C PHE A 29 -3.37 -3.04 0.40
N MET A 30 -4.02 -3.14 -0.77
CA MET A 30 -3.35 -3.50 -2.02
C MET A 30 -2.27 -2.49 -2.39
N GLY A 31 -2.58 -1.19 -2.34
CA GLY A 31 -1.59 -0.13 -2.58
C GLY A 31 -0.42 -0.19 -1.60
N ALA A 32 -0.70 -0.39 -0.31
CA ALA A 32 0.33 -0.52 0.73
C ALA A 32 1.23 -1.75 0.51
N LEU A 33 0.64 -2.89 0.11
CA LEU A 33 1.35 -4.14 -0.14
C LEU A 33 2.30 -4.01 -1.33
N MET A 34 1.83 -3.43 -2.43
CA MET A 34 2.64 -3.23 -3.63
C MET A 34 3.78 -2.23 -3.42
N LEU A 35 3.53 -1.16 -2.68
CA LEU A 35 4.59 -0.21 -2.34
C LEU A 35 5.63 -0.82 -1.42
N ALA A 36 5.22 -1.62 -0.44
CA ALA A 36 6.16 -2.34 0.41
C ALA A 36 7.05 -3.28 -0.39
N ASP A 37 6.47 -4.03 -1.33
CA ASP A 37 7.24 -4.91 -2.22
C ASP A 37 8.24 -4.12 -3.08
N LYS A 38 7.79 -3.07 -3.76
CA LYS A 38 8.63 -2.23 -4.62
C LYS A 38 9.73 -1.48 -3.87
N PHE A 39 9.47 -1.08 -2.63
CA PHE A 39 10.43 -0.33 -1.83
C PHE A 39 11.49 -1.22 -1.16
N LEU A 40 11.17 -2.49 -0.89
CA LEU A 40 12.08 -3.43 -0.22
C LEU A 40 12.84 -4.32 -1.21
N ASN A 41 12.26 -4.62 -2.38
CA ASN A 41 12.81 -5.58 -3.33
C ASN A 41 13.39 -4.88 -4.58
N ASP A 42 14.67 -4.52 -4.54
CA ASP A 42 15.36 -3.89 -5.67
C ASP A 42 15.52 -4.81 -6.91
N ASN A 43 15.57 -6.12 -6.71
CA ASN A 43 15.92 -7.08 -7.76
C ASN A 43 14.74 -7.90 -8.33
N LYS A 44 13.62 -8.00 -7.59
CA LYS A 44 12.45 -8.83 -7.96
C LYS A 44 11.15 -8.29 -7.35
N SER A 45 10.72 -7.11 -7.78
CA SER A 45 9.37 -6.67 -7.46
C SER A 45 8.32 -7.46 -8.27
N PHE A 46 7.19 -7.77 -7.64
CA PHE A 46 6.04 -8.36 -8.33
C PHE A 46 5.56 -7.42 -9.44
N ARG A 47 5.49 -7.95 -10.66
CA ARG A 47 4.89 -7.22 -11.78
C ARG A 47 3.42 -7.00 -11.49
N THR A 48 2.92 -5.79 -11.75
CA THR A 48 1.49 -5.46 -11.63
C THR A 48 0.60 -6.48 -12.35
N GLN A 49 1.04 -7.02 -13.49
CA GLN A 49 0.34 -8.06 -14.24
C GLN A 49 0.18 -9.38 -13.45
N THR A 50 1.20 -9.80 -12.69
CA THR A 50 1.13 -11.01 -11.86
C THR A 50 0.15 -10.83 -10.72
N ILE A 51 0.09 -9.62 -10.13
CA ILE A 51 -0.87 -9.31 -9.07
C ILE A 51 -2.31 -9.25 -9.63
N ALA A 52 -2.51 -8.65 -10.81
CA ALA A 52 -3.81 -8.63 -11.49
C ALA A 52 -4.34 -10.05 -11.72
N ALA A 53 -3.49 -10.94 -12.24
CA ALA A 53 -3.83 -12.35 -12.44
C ALA A 53 -4.12 -13.07 -11.11
N ALA A 54 -3.36 -12.79 -10.05
CA ALA A 54 -3.58 -13.38 -8.73
C ALA A 54 -4.90 -12.91 -8.08
N THR A 55 -5.39 -11.72 -8.44
CA THR A 55 -6.70 -11.22 -7.98
C THR A 55 -7.90 -11.77 -8.77
N GLY A 56 -7.68 -12.68 -9.72
CA GLY A 56 -8.77 -13.30 -10.49
C GLY A 56 -9.56 -12.30 -11.33
N ASP A 57 -8.86 -11.36 -11.98
CA ASP A 57 -9.44 -10.29 -12.81
C ASP A 57 -10.37 -9.32 -12.07
N LEU A 58 -10.31 -9.29 -10.73
CA LEU A 58 -11.06 -8.31 -9.93
C LEU A 58 -10.58 -6.87 -10.18
N PHE A 59 -9.30 -6.71 -10.54
CA PHE A 59 -8.68 -5.42 -10.84
C PHE A 59 -7.80 -5.49 -12.09
N ASP A 60 -7.95 -4.50 -12.96
CA ASP A 60 -7.05 -4.31 -14.10
C ASP A 60 -5.71 -3.69 -13.66
N VAL A 61 -4.66 -3.90 -14.46
CA VAL A 61 -3.32 -3.33 -14.27
C VAL A 61 -3.37 -1.83 -14.06
N GLN A 62 -4.21 -1.10 -14.82
CA GLN A 62 -4.36 0.34 -14.63
C GLN A 62 -4.94 0.70 -13.26
N GLN A 63 -5.94 -0.05 -12.80
CA GLN A 63 -6.57 0.19 -11.50
C GLN A 63 -5.58 -0.07 -10.36
N ILE A 64 -4.77 -1.11 -10.48
CA ILE A 64 -3.74 -1.44 -9.51
C ILE A 64 -2.68 -0.33 -9.45
N ASN A 65 -2.19 0.13 -10.61
CA ASN A 65 -1.25 1.25 -10.67
C ASN A 65 -1.85 2.54 -10.07
N GLN A 66 -3.15 2.79 -10.28
CA GLN A 66 -3.84 3.91 -9.66
C GLN A 66 -3.94 3.76 -8.14
N MET A 67 -4.24 2.56 -7.62
CA MET A 67 -4.27 2.31 -6.17
C MET A 67 -2.91 2.60 -5.54
N GLU A 68 -1.84 2.15 -6.19
CA GLU A 68 -0.48 2.38 -5.74
C GLU A 68 -0.12 3.87 -5.71
N ALA A 69 -0.33 4.58 -6.84
CA ALA A 69 -0.05 6.01 -6.93
C ALA A 69 -0.89 6.83 -5.92
N THR A 70 -2.16 6.47 -5.77
CA THR A 70 -3.06 7.12 -4.81
C THR A 70 -2.56 6.90 -3.38
N PHE A 71 -2.21 5.67 -3.02
CA PHE A 71 -1.69 5.37 -1.68
C PHE A 71 -0.38 6.14 -1.42
N MET A 72 0.54 6.16 -2.39
CA MET A 72 1.80 6.88 -2.29
C MET A 72 1.59 8.38 -2.02
N SER A 73 0.61 8.99 -2.71
CA SER A 73 0.20 10.37 -2.47
C SER A 73 -0.40 10.57 -1.07
N LEU A 74 -1.23 9.63 -0.61
CA LEU A 74 -1.86 9.71 0.72
C LEU A 74 -0.83 9.64 1.86
N VAL A 75 0.21 8.82 1.72
CA VAL A 75 1.33 8.76 2.69
C VAL A 75 2.39 9.85 2.46
N ARG A 76 2.13 10.81 1.57
CA ARG A 76 3.02 11.93 1.24
C ARG A 76 4.44 11.47 0.87
N TYR A 77 4.55 10.35 0.15
CA TYR A 77 5.83 9.75 -0.28
C TYR A 77 6.79 9.37 0.88
N LYS A 78 6.31 9.33 2.13
CA LYS A 78 7.12 8.96 3.31
C LYS A 78 7.17 7.43 3.48
N LEU A 79 7.90 6.77 2.59
CA LEU A 79 8.02 5.30 2.54
C LEU A 79 9.20 4.75 3.37
N TRP A 80 10.16 5.60 3.76
CA TRP A 80 11.29 5.18 4.58
C TRP A 80 10.84 4.72 5.98
N ILE A 81 11.32 3.56 6.41
CA ILE A 81 11.06 2.98 7.75
C ILE A 81 12.42 2.74 8.40
N ASN A 82 12.61 3.29 9.60
CA ASN A 82 13.80 3.02 10.40
C ASN A 82 13.65 1.71 11.19
N CYS A 83 14.75 1.10 11.61
CA CYS A 83 14.70 -0.08 12.49
C CYS A 83 13.92 0.19 13.79
N LYS A 84 14.00 1.40 14.34
CA LYS A 84 13.21 1.81 15.52
C LYS A 84 11.70 1.77 15.26
N ASP A 85 11.26 2.27 14.10
CA ASP A 85 9.85 2.25 13.70
C ASP A 85 9.33 0.82 13.52
N LEU A 86 10.23 -0.12 13.19
CA LEU A 86 9.92 -1.54 13.05
C LEU A 86 9.83 -2.22 14.42
N ASP A 87 10.78 -1.93 15.31
CA ASP A 87 10.81 -2.47 16.68
C ASP A 87 9.61 -1.99 17.51
N ASP A 88 9.19 -0.73 17.34
CA ASP A 88 8.01 -0.18 18.01
C ASP A 88 6.68 -0.82 17.54
N PHE A 89 6.68 -1.49 16.38
CA PHE A 89 5.49 -2.09 15.78
C PHE A 89 5.31 -3.58 16.10
N VAL A 90 6.38 -4.29 16.50
CA VAL A 90 6.40 -5.74 16.78
C VAL A 90 6.16 -6.01 18.27
#